data_AF-A0A974SHB4-F1
#
_entry.id   AF-A0A974SHB4-F1
#
_cell.length_a   1.000
_cell.length_b   1.000
_cell.length_c   1.000
_cell.angle_alpha   90.00
_cell.angle_beta   90.00
_cell.angle_gamma   90.00
#
_symmetry.space_group_name_H-M   'P 1'
#
loop_
_entity.id
_entity.type
_entity.pdbx_description
1 polymer ?
#
loop_
_entity_poly.entity_id
_entity_poly.type
_entity_poly.pdbx_seq_one_letter_code
_entity_poly.pdbx_strand_id
1 'polypeptide(L)'
;MTNAHDWIRVATPIRGQRPDLIQIIILRVCAHFMVSRLDVISPRCAAHVVRARHVAMYLSKELTSKTMAGIGLRFDHRDHTTVLHAVRKISAQIQTDPVLAAEVEAIRRQIEGGDHAPSE
;
A
#
# COMPACT_ATOMS: atom_id res chain seq x y z
N MET A 1 -0.98 -32.53 1.80
CA MET A 1 0.23 -32.14 2.57
C MET A 1 0.98 -31.07 1.79
N THR A 2 0.47 -29.83 1.79
CA THR A 2 1.15 -28.68 1.18
C THR A 2 1.44 -27.72 2.32
N ASN A 3 2.70 -27.64 2.71
CA ASN A 3 3.16 -27.04 3.95
C ASN A 3 2.87 -25.53 3.95
N ALA A 4 2.03 -25.08 4.91
CA ALA A 4 1.61 -23.70 5.09
C ALA A 4 2.72 -22.77 5.63
N HIS A 5 3.97 -23.22 5.71
CA HIS A 5 5.09 -22.51 6.32
C HIS A 5 6.13 -21.94 5.33
N ASP A 6 5.87 -21.93 4.03
CA ASP A 6 6.82 -21.41 3.02
C ASP A 6 6.69 -19.91 2.72
N TRP A 7 6.26 -19.10 3.70
CA TRP A 7 6.08 -17.65 3.54
C TRP A 7 7.33 -16.84 3.93
N ILE A 8 8.33 -17.47 4.55
CA ILE A 8 9.54 -16.79 5.04
C ILE A 8 10.59 -16.61 3.93
N ARG A 9 10.58 -17.43 2.87
CA ARG A 9 11.59 -17.39 1.80
C ARG A 9 11.34 -16.37 0.68
N VAL A 10 10.11 -15.91 0.46
CA VAL A 10 9.77 -15.09 -0.73
C VAL A 10 9.96 -13.58 -0.52
N ALA A 11 10.25 -13.14 0.71
CA ALA A 11 10.44 -11.71 0.99
C ALA A 11 11.45 -11.46 2.12
N THR A 12 12.50 -12.27 2.23
CA THR A 12 13.64 -11.86 3.04
C THR A 12 14.32 -10.68 2.32
N PRO A 13 14.32 -9.46 2.87
CA PRO A 13 15.17 -8.41 2.30
C PRO A 13 16.61 -8.93 2.32
N ILE A 14 17.30 -8.77 1.19
CA ILE A 14 18.74 -9.00 1.11
C ILE A 14 19.37 -8.21 2.27
N ARG A 15 20.12 -8.88 3.17
CA ARG A 15 20.72 -8.23 4.36
C ARG A 15 21.35 -6.90 3.95
N GLY A 16 20.85 -5.80 4.54
CA GLY A 16 21.37 -4.44 4.30
C GLY A 16 20.54 -3.53 3.40
N GLN A 17 19.48 -4.02 2.76
CA GLN A 17 18.63 -3.16 1.92
C GLN A 17 17.48 -2.54 2.74
N ARG A 18 17.45 -1.21 2.85
CA ARG A 18 16.32 -0.50 3.46
C ARG A 18 15.05 -0.79 2.65
N PRO A 19 13.91 -1.09 3.31
CA PRO A 19 12.65 -1.26 2.60
C PRO A 19 12.32 0.02 1.85
N ASP A 20 11.83 -0.11 0.61
CA ASP A 20 11.39 1.05 -0.15
C ASP A 20 10.12 1.65 0.46
N LEU A 21 9.91 2.94 0.21
CA LEU A 21 8.79 3.69 0.78
C LEU A 21 7.43 3.04 0.48
N ILE A 22 7.22 2.48 -0.72
CA ILE A 22 5.95 1.79 -1.04
C ILE A 22 5.73 0.58 -0.13
N GLN A 23 6.79 -0.18 0.17
CA GLN A 23 6.70 -1.31 1.10
C GLN A 23 6.36 -0.84 2.52
N ILE A 24 6.90 0.30 2.96
CA ILE A 24 6.55 0.92 4.25
C ILE A 24 5.07 1.34 4.25
N ILE A 25 4.60 2.00 3.19
CA ILE A 25 3.19 2.41 3.03
C ILE A 25 2.27 1.20 3.14
N ILE A 26 2.56 0.11 2.42
CA ILE A 26 1.76 -1.12 2.48
C ILE A 26 1.68 -1.62 3.93
N LEU A 27 2.79 -1.68 4.65
CA LEU A 27 2.81 -2.16 6.03
C LEU A 27 1.98 -1.27 6.97
N ARG A 28 2.08 0.07 6.83
CA ARG A 28 1.30 1.01 7.66
C ARG A 28 -0.19 0.89 7.38
N VAL A 29 -0.58 0.78 6.12
CA VAL A 29 -1.98 0.57 5.73
C VAL A 29 -2.49 -0.78 6.23
N CYS A 30 -1.70 -1.85 6.13
CA CYS A 30 -2.07 -3.17 6.66
C CYS A 30 -2.34 -3.13 8.17
N ALA A 31 -1.48 -2.45 8.92
CA ALA A 31 -1.65 -2.28 10.35
C ALA A 31 -2.92 -1.49 10.70
N HIS A 32 -3.24 -0.44 9.93
CA HIS A 32 -4.43 0.39 10.16
C HIS A 32 -5.73 -0.34 9.87
N PHE A 33 -5.82 -1.03 8.73
CA PHE A 33 -7.05 -1.73 8.31
C PHE A 33 -7.15 -3.17 8.84
N MET A 34 -6.22 -3.62 9.68
CA MET A 34 -6.14 -4.99 10.22
C MET A 34 -6.21 -6.06 9.11
N VAL A 35 -5.50 -5.82 8.02
CA VAL A 35 -5.39 -6.76 6.88
C VAL A 35 -3.97 -7.28 6.74
N SER A 36 -3.81 -8.49 6.23
CA SER A 36 -2.48 -9.03 5.94
C SER A 36 -1.86 -8.35 4.71
N ARG A 37 -0.53 -8.20 4.70
CA ARG A 37 0.22 -7.80 3.51
C ARG A 37 -0.12 -8.70 2.31
N LEU A 38 -0.25 -10.00 2.55
CA LEU A 38 -0.61 -10.97 1.51
C LEU A 38 -2.00 -10.68 0.94
N ASP A 39 -2.98 -10.31 1.78
CA ASP A 39 -4.31 -9.94 1.30
C ASP A 39 -4.24 -8.70 0.40
N VAL A 40 -3.48 -7.67 0.80
CA VAL A 40 -3.33 -6.43 0.03
C VAL A 40 -2.68 -6.66 -1.33
N ILE A 41 -1.73 -7.57 -1.47
CA ILE A 41 -1.14 -7.88 -2.78
C ILE A 41 -1.96 -8.91 -3.57
N SER A 42 -2.62 -9.84 -2.88
CA SER A 42 -3.37 -10.95 -3.50
C SER A 42 -4.48 -10.48 -4.44
N PRO A 43 -4.95 -11.34 -5.36
CA PRO A 43 -6.13 -11.07 -6.20
C PRO A 43 -7.44 -10.99 -5.41
N ARG A 44 -7.44 -11.15 -4.08
CA ARG A 44 -8.66 -11.16 -3.25
C ARG A 44 -9.43 -9.85 -3.38
N CYS A 45 -10.72 -9.96 -3.67
CA CYS A 45 -11.62 -8.83 -3.94
C CYS A 45 -12.62 -8.54 -2.80
N ALA A 46 -12.35 -9.00 -1.58
CA ALA A 46 -13.17 -8.64 -0.42
C ALA A 46 -13.13 -7.12 -0.21
N ALA A 47 -14.30 -6.49 0.01
CA ALA A 47 -14.43 -5.03 -0.01
C ALA A 47 -13.47 -4.31 0.96
N HIS A 48 -13.29 -4.84 2.17
CA HIS A 48 -12.35 -4.28 3.16
C HIS A 48 -10.89 -4.37 2.69
N VAL A 49 -10.48 -5.49 2.09
CA VAL A 49 -9.14 -5.67 1.51
C VAL A 49 -8.92 -4.74 0.32
N VAL A 50 -9.92 -4.60 -0.55
CA VAL A 50 -9.86 -3.72 -1.72
C VAL A 50 -9.74 -2.26 -1.29
N ARG A 51 -10.48 -1.84 -0.25
CA ARG A 51 -10.36 -0.49 0.33
C ARG A 51 -8.93 -0.25 0.82
N ALA A 52 -8.38 -1.15 1.63
CA ALA A 52 -7.00 -1.05 2.11
C ALA A 52 -5.99 -0.98 0.95
N ARG A 53 -6.13 -1.84 -0.07
CA ARG A 53 -5.27 -1.84 -1.27
C ARG A 53 -5.34 -0.51 -2.02
N HIS A 54 -6.54 0.02 -2.22
CA HIS A 54 -6.70 1.30 -2.92
C HIS A 54 -6.11 2.46 -2.14
N VAL A 55 -6.29 2.50 -0.82
CA VAL A 55 -5.66 3.50 0.05
C VAL A 55 -4.14 3.42 -0.03
N ALA A 56 -3.56 2.21 -0.01
CA ALA A 56 -2.12 2.03 -0.17
C ALA A 56 -1.60 2.52 -1.53
N MET A 57 -2.32 2.26 -2.62
CA MET A 57 -1.98 2.75 -3.96
C MET A 57 -2.07 4.27 -4.06
N TYR A 58 -3.12 4.86 -3.48
CA TYR A 58 -3.30 6.30 -3.40
C TYR A 58 -2.15 6.98 -2.63
N LEU A 59 -1.86 6.52 -1.42
CA LEU A 59 -0.73 7.04 -0.63
C LEU A 59 0.62 6.84 -1.32
N SER A 60 0.81 5.72 -2.01
CA SER A 60 2.02 5.48 -2.81
C SER A 60 2.19 6.50 -3.92
N LYS A 61 1.09 6.99 -4.49
CA LYS A 61 1.16 8.07 -5.49
C LYS A 61 1.42 9.44 -4.86
N GLU A 62 0.81 9.73 -3.73
CA GLU A 62 0.98 11.03 -3.07
C GLU A 62 2.37 11.20 -2.44
N LEU A 63 2.93 10.12 -1.88
CA LEU A 63 4.17 10.17 -1.10
C LEU A 63 5.41 9.75 -1.89
N THR A 64 5.26 9.27 -3.13
CA THR A 64 6.40 8.83 -3.95
C THR A 64 6.36 9.38 -5.37
N SER A 65 7.52 9.67 -5.94
CA SER A 65 7.69 10.09 -7.34
C SER A 65 7.58 8.92 -8.35
N LYS A 66 7.04 7.76 -7.94
CA LYS A 66 6.94 6.58 -8.81
C LYS A 66 5.80 6.73 -9.82
N THR A 67 5.97 6.11 -10.98
CA THR A 67 4.93 6.03 -12.02
C THR A 67 3.82 5.06 -11.61
N MET A 68 2.63 5.16 -12.22
CA MET A 68 1.52 4.22 -11.97
C MET A 68 1.95 2.76 -12.20
N ALA A 69 2.72 2.51 -13.26
CA ALA A 69 3.29 1.19 -13.54
C ALA A 69 4.30 0.77 -12.45
N GLY A 70 5.20 1.67 -12.05
CA GLY A 70 6.17 1.42 -10.99
C GLY A 70 5.53 1.08 -9.64
N ILE A 71 4.40 1.71 -9.32
CA ILE A 71 3.59 1.38 -8.15
C ILE A 71 2.95 -0.01 -8.34
N GLY A 72 2.30 -0.26 -9.48
CA GLY A 72 1.64 -1.55 -9.79
C GLY A 72 2.55 -2.76 -9.64
N LEU A 73 3.84 -2.63 -10.00
CA LEU A 73 4.86 -3.67 -9.79
C LEU A 73 4.99 -4.11 -8.33
N ARG A 74 4.76 -3.21 -7.36
CA ARG A 74 4.83 -3.53 -5.92
C ARG A 74 3.54 -4.15 -5.36
N PHE A 75 2.46 -4.11 -6.13
CA PHE A 75 1.17 -4.70 -5.78
C PHE A 75 0.86 -5.92 -6.66
N ASP A 76 1.79 -6.88 -6.73
CA ASP A 76 1.64 -8.11 -7.54
C ASP A 76 1.52 -7.86 -9.04
N HIS A 77 2.39 -7.00 -9.60
CA HIS A 77 2.43 -6.68 -11.04
C HIS A 77 1.09 -6.21 -11.62
N ARG A 78 0.26 -5.54 -10.81
CA ARG A 78 -1.04 -5.01 -11.27
C ARG A 78 -0.87 -3.97 -12.36
N ASP A 79 -1.80 -4.00 -13.31
CA ASP A 79 -1.87 -3.02 -14.38
C ASP A 79 -1.89 -1.60 -13.86
N HIS A 80 -1.17 -0.72 -14.55
CA HIS A 80 -1.12 0.71 -14.23
C HIS A 80 -2.51 1.37 -14.20
N THR A 81 -3.46 0.86 -14.99
CA THR A 81 -4.87 1.28 -14.99
C THR A 81 -5.59 0.94 -13.69
N THR A 82 -5.20 -0.15 -13.01
CA THR A 82 -5.72 -0.52 -11.68
C THR A 82 -5.28 0.51 -10.64
N VAL A 83 -4.02 0.92 -10.69
CA VAL A 83 -3.49 1.96 -9.80
C VAL A 83 -4.19 3.30 -10.08
N LEU A 84 -4.34 3.67 -11.35
CA LEU A 84 -5.08 4.87 -11.74
C LEU A 84 -6.52 4.86 -11.20
N HIS A 85 -7.23 3.73 -11.35
CA HIS A 85 -8.58 3.58 -10.84
C HIS A 85 -8.61 3.71 -9.30
N ALA A 86 -7.69 3.07 -8.60
CA ALA A 86 -7.59 3.17 -7.14
C ALA A 86 -7.38 4.61 -6.68
N VAL A 87 -6.42 5.32 -7.29
CA VAL A 87 -6.10 6.72 -6.98
C VAL A 87 -7.32 7.62 -7.19
N ARG A 88 -7.98 7.52 -8.35
CA ARG A 88 -9.18 8.32 -8.65
C ARG A 88 -10.32 8.03 -7.67
N LYS A 89 -10.53 6.75 -7.36
CA LYS A 89 -11.59 6.34 -6.44
C LYS A 89 -11.37 6.89 -5.04
N ILE A 90 -10.17 6.74 -4.48
CA ILE A 90 -9.87 7.25 -3.13
C ILE A 90 -9.89 8.79 -3.13
N SER A 91 -9.32 9.44 -4.15
CA SER A 91 -9.34 10.91 -4.27
C SER A 91 -10.76 11.49 -4.31
N ALA A 92 -11.72 10.81 -4.93
CA ALA A 92 -13.13 11.21 -4.89
C ALA A 92 -13.79 10.89 -3.54
N GLN A 93 -13.45 9.75 -2.93
CA GLN A 93 -14.04 9.34 -1.66
C GLN A 93 -13.59 10.22 -0.49
N ILE A 94 -12.32 10.65 -0.43
CA ILE A 94 -11.84 11.55 0.64
C ILE A 94 -12.53 12.92 0.63
N GLN A 95 -13.07 13.35 -0.51
CA GLN A 95 -13.83 14.61 -0.60
C GLN A 95 -15.24 14.50 -0.02
N THR A 96 -15.80 13.28 0.02
CA THR A 96 -17.19 13.03 0.41
C THR A 96 -17.32 12.29 1.75
N ASP A 97 -16.28 11.55 2.15
CA ASP A 97 -16.23 10.76 3.38
C ASP A 97 -15.15 11.34 4.34
N PRO A 98 -15.55 12.14 5.35
CA PRO A 98 -14.61 12.71 6.30
C PRO A 98 -13.95 11.65 7.20
N VAL A 99 -14.57 10.48 7.39
CA VAL A 99 -13.98 9.38 8.16
C VAL A 99 -12.80 8.81 7.38
N LEU A 100 -13.00 8.50 6.09
CA LEU A 100 -11.92 8.05 5.23
C LEU A 100 -10.80 9.11 5.12
N ALA A 101 -11.15 10.38 5.00
CA ALA A 101 -10.14 11.46 4.96
C ALA A 101 -9.27 11.47 6.24
N ALA A 102 -9.90 11.32 7.41
CA ALA A 102 -9.18 11.25 8.68
C ALA A 102 -8.30 9.99 8.79
N GLU A 103 -8.78 8.83 8.32
CA GLU A 103 -8.00 7.58 8.27
C GLU A 103 -6.75 7.75 7.39
N VAL A 104 -6.92 8.26 6.17
CA VAL A 104 -5.82 8.46 5.20
C VAL A 104 -4.79 9.44 5.75
N GLU A 105 -5.23 10.55 6.34
CA GLU A 105 -4.36 11.55 6.95
C GLU A 105 -3.61 10.99 8.17
N ALA A 106 -4.26 10.18 9.01
CA ALA A 106 -3.61 9.51 10.13
C ALA A 106 -2.48 8.58 9.66
N ILE A 107 -2.73 7.78 8.61
CA ILE A 107 -1.70 6.91 8.03
C ILE A 107 -0.57 7.72 7.41
N ARG A 108 -0.89 8.81 6.70
CA ARG A 108 0.10 9.72 6.11
C ARG A 108 1.06 10.27 7.17
N ARG A 109 0.53 10.80 8.27
CA ARG A 109 1.34 11.34 9.38
C ARG A 109 2.25 10.29 10.01
N GLN A 110 1.78 9.05 10.12
CA GLN A 110 2.61 7.94 10.62
C GLN A 110 3.78 7.60 9.70
N ILE A 111 3.65 7.85 8.40
CA ILE A 111 4.71 7.61 7.40
C ILE A 111 5.70 8.78 7.41
N GLU A 112 5.22 10.01 7.36
CA GLU A 112 6.06 11.21 7.34
C GLU A 112 6.77 11.46 8.69
N GLY A 113 6.11 11.19 9.81
CA GLY A 113 6.66 11.37 11.16
C GLY A 113 7.61 10.25 11.61
N GLY A 114 7.76 9.18 10.83
CA GLY A 114 8.62 8.04 11.13
C GLY A 114 9.81 7.93 10.19
N ASP A 115 10.84 8.76 10.35
CA ASP A 115 12.21 8.57 9.85
C ASP A 115 12.36 8.20 8.36
N HIS A 116 11.44 8.66 7.50
CA HIS A 116 11.45 8.40 6.06
C HIS A 116 11.10 9.66 5.27
N ALA A 117 11.72 10.78 5.62
CA ALA A 117 11.76 11.94 4.73
C ALA A 117 12.53 11.55 3.46
N PRO A 118 12.00 11.81 2.25
CA PRO A 118 12.75 11.57 1.04
C PRO A 118 13.93 12.56 0.98
N SER A 119 15.15 12.03 0.92
CA SER A 119 16.28 12.76 0.36
C SER A 119 16.21 12.59 -1.17
N GLU A 120 16.02 13.72 -1.86
CA GLU A 120 16.08 13.97 -3.31
C GLU A 120 15.02 13.35 -4.23
#